data_AF-A0A2A4HGQ4-F1
#
_entry.id   AF-A0A2A4HGQ4-F1
#
_cell.length_a   1.000
_cell.length_b   1.000
_cell.length_c   1.000
_cell.angle_alpha   90.00
_cell.angle_beta   90.00
_cell.angle_gamma   90.00
#
_symmetry.space_group_name_H-M   'P 1'
#
loop_
_entity.id
_entity.type
_entity.pdbx_description
1 polymer ?
#
loop_
_entity_poly.entity_id
_entity_poly.type
_entity_poly.pdbx_seq_one_letter_code
_entity_poly.pdbx_strand_id
1 'polypeptide(L)'
;MLCLYIGKGFALGRIKRHITEKWPEQELLYVTFYECENRIAKYIEQLFLDNYDFPLNSEENTGEGFLATVWDSERYSIGTNLHEISDRLANKFPGRFQ
;
A
#
# COMPACT_ATOMS: atom_id res chain seq x y z
N MET A 1 -11.06 0.48 -3.15
CA MET A 1 -10.79 -0.24 -1.89
C MET A 1 -10.57 0.77 -0.79
N LEU A 2 -11.11 0.57 0.42
CA LEU A 2 -10.96 1.53 1.53
C LEU A 2 -9.51 1.54 2.02
N CYS A 3 -8.96 2.74 2.26
CA CYS A 3 -7.64 2.89 2.85
C CYS A 3 -7.74 2.71 4.36
N LEU A 4 -7.10 1.68 4.90
CA LEU A 4 -7.22 1.32 6.31
C LEU A 4 -6.09 1.86 7.20
N TYR A 5 -4.96 2.23 6.60
CA TYR A 5 -3.76 2.64 7.31
C TYR A 5 -2.91 3.61 6.48
N ILE A 6 -2.31 4.59 7.14
CA ILE A 6 -1.21 5.39 6.59
C ILE A 6 0.01 5.37 7.52
N GLY A 7 1.20 5.37 6.92
CA GLY A 7 2.42 5.52 7.70
C GLY A 7 3.65 5.92 6.88
N LYS A 8 4.58 6.65 7.51
CA LYS A 8 5.89 6.98 6.94
C LYS A 8 6.99 6.00 7.33
N GLY A 9 8.01 5.86 6.49
CA GLY A 9 9.23 5.09 6.79
C GLY A 9 9.73 4.33 5.57
N PHE A 10 10.78 3.51 5.75
CA PHE A 10 11.22 2.62 4.69
C PHE A 10 10.09 1.64 4.33
N ALA A 11 9.64 1.69 3.08
CA ALA A 11 8.42 1.01 2.63
C ALA A 11 8.41 -0.48 3.01
N LEU A 12 9.47 -1.22 2.66
CA LEU A 12 9.55 -2.65 2.94
C LEU A 12 9.51 -2.97 4.44
N GLY A 13 10.23 -2.20 5.26
CA GLY A 13 10.25 -2.40 6.71
C GLY A 13 8.89 -2.08 7.35
N ARG A 14 8.21 -1.05 6.84
CA ARG A 14 6.85 -0.70 7.29
C ARG A 14 5.84 -1.76 6.91
N ILE A 15 5.85 -2.24 5.67
CA ILE A 15 4.92 -3.26 5.18
C ILE A 15 5.09 -4.55 6.00
N LYS A 16 6.33 -5.03 6.17
CA LYS A 16 6.61 -6.24 6.97
C LYS A 16 6.05 -6.13 8.38
N ARG A 17 6.35 -5.02 9.06
CA ARG A 17 5.84 -4.78 10.41
C ARG A 17 4.32 -4.69 10.47
N HIS A 18 3.70 -4.01 9.50
CA HIS A 18 2.24 -3.87 9.44
C HIS A 18 1.54 -5.22 9.26
N ILE A 19 2.07 -6.08 8.40
CA ILE A 19 1.56 -7.45 8.21
C ILE A 19 1.61 -8.23 9.52
N THR A 20 2.70 -8.12 10.29
CA THR A 20 2.87 -8.86 11.54
C THR A 20 2.03 -8.31 12.70
N GLU A 21 1.87 -6.99 12.80
CA GLU A 21 1.32 -6.34 14.00
C GLU A 21 -0.13 -5.88 13.87
N LYS A 22 -0.61 -5.59 12.66
CA LYS A 22 -1.87 -4.85 12.45
C LYS A 22 -2.82 -5.47 11.43
N TRP A 23 -2.32 -6.27 10.49
CA TRP A 23 -3.13 -6.81 9.40
C TRP A 23 -3.72 -8.17 9.76
N PRO A 24 -4.97 -8.47 9.38
CA PRO A 24 -5.54 -9.80 9.58
C PRO A 24 -4.77 -10.89 8.82
N GLU A 25 -4.68 -12.08 9.40
CA GLU A 25 -4.11 -13.23 8.71
C GLU A 25 -4.97 -13.62 7.50
N GLN A 26 -4.32 -14.14 6.45
CA GLN A 26 -4.97 -14.66 5.23
C GLN A 26 -5.75 -13.64 4.38
N GLU A 27 -5.66 -12.35 4.70
CA GLU A 27 -6.25 -11.28 3.89
C GLU A 27 -5.24 -10.65 2.91
N LEU A 28 -5.71 -10.32 1.70
CA LEU A 28 -4.89 -9.65 0.70
C LEU A 28 -4.62 -8.19 1.11
N LEU A 29 -3.34 -7.83 1.21
CA LEU A 29 -2.91 -6.46 1.49
C LEU A 29 -2.50 -5.75 0.19
N TYR A 30 -3.22 -4.68 -0.14
CA TYR A 30 -2.86 -3.77 -1.24
C TYR A 30 -2.13 -2.55 -0.67
N VAL A 31 -0.97 -2.22 -1.23
CA VAL A 31 -0.13 -1.11 -0.74
C VAL A 31 0.26 -0.18 -1.88
N THR A 32 0.14 1.12 -1.63
CA THR A 32 0.76 2.18 -2.43
C THR A 32 1.79 2.91 -1.58
N PHE A 33 2.89 3.36 -2.19
CA PHE A 33 3.90 4.15 -1.50
C PHE A 33 4.29 5.36 -2.36
N TYR A 34 4.75 6.42 -1.68
CA TYR A 34 5.25 7.63 -2.30
C TYR A 34 6.61 7.95 -1.71
N GLU A 35 7.64 7.96 -2.56
CA GLU A 35 9.00 8.29 -2.14
C GLU A 35 9.15 9.80 -1.99
N CYS A 36 9.63 10.23 -0.82
CA CYS A 36 9.89 11.63 -0.54
C CYS A 36 10.88 11.76 0.62
N GLU A 37 11.40 12.98 0.81
CA GLU A 37 12.27 13.29 1.94
C GLU A 37 11.57 13.05 3.28
N ASN A 38 12.33 12.70 4.32
CA ASN A 38 11.79 12.36 5.63
C ASN A 38 10.88 13.45 6.21
N ARG A 39 11.24 14.73 6.02
CA ARG A 39 10.45 15.85 6.53
C ARG A 39 9.13 15.98 5.78
N ILE A 40 9.13 15.78 4.47
CA ILE A 40 7.92 15.80 3.64
C ILE A 40 7.00 14.63 4.02
N ALA A 41 7.56 13.44 4.23
CA ALA A 41 6.79 12.26 4.65
C ALA A 41 6.02 12.49 5.96
N LYS A 42 6.59 13.24 6.92
CA LYS A 42 5.90 13.63 8.17
C LYS A 42 4.68 14.51 7.90
N TYR A 43 4.83 15.51 7.05
CA TYR A 43 3.73 16.43 6.74
C TYR A 43 2.63 15.75 5.93
N ILE A 44 2.99 14.87 4.99
CA ILE A 44 2.01 14.10 4.22
C ILE A 44 1.25 13.14 5.15
N GLU A 45 1.95 12.39 6.01
CA GLU A 45 1.31 11.49 6.98
C GLU A 45 0.30 12.24 7.85
N GLN A 46 0.70 13.38 8.43
CA GLN A 46 -0.19 14.19 9.27
C GLN A 46 -1.36 14.76 8.48
N LEU A 47 -1.12 15.31 7.29
CA LEU A 47 -2.18 15.86 6.44
C LEU A 47 -3.27 14.82 6.18
N PHE A 48 -2.90 13.57 5.90
CA PHE A 48 -3.88 12.52 5.68
C PHE A 48 -4.63 12.17 6.97
N LEU A 49 -3.94 12.00 8.09
CA LEU A 49 -4.55 11.70 9.40
C LEU A 49 -5.50 12.80 9.91
N ASP A 50 -5.26 14.05 9.52
CA ASP A 50 -6.12 15.19 9.86
C ASP A 50 -7.39 15.24 8.99
N ASN A 51 -7.38 14.62 7.80
CA ASN A 51 -8.46 14.72 6.81
C ASN A 51 -9.30 13.44 6.69
N TYR A 52 -8.72 12.27 6.93
CA TYR A 52 -9.38 10.98 6.73
C TYR A 52 -9.27 10.07 7.96
N ASP A 53 -10.29 9.25 8.16
CA ASP A 53 -10.32 8.20 9.17
C ASP A 53 -9.61 6.93 8.62
N PHE A 54 -8.53 6.53 9.29
CA PHE A 54 -7.80 5.28 9.04
C PHE A 54 -7.98 4.31 10.23
N PRO A 55 -8.88 3.31 10.12
CA PRO A 55 -9.23 2.43 11.25
C PRO A 55 -8.07 1.69 11.93
N LEU A 56 -6.92 1.50 11.25
CA LEU A 56 -5.74 0.83 11.81
C LEU A 56 -4.68 1.80 12.36
N ASN A 57 -4.90 3.11 12.28
CA ASN A 57 -4.11 4.13 12.97
C ASN A 57 -4.75 4.40 14.35
N SER A 58 -4.06 4.00 15.42
CA SER A 58 -4.56 4.12 16.81
C SER A 58 -4.35 5.50 17.42
N GLU A 59 -3.40 6.26 16.88
CA GLU A 59 -2.98 7.56 17.39
C GLU A 59 -3.11 8.60 16.28
N GLU A 60 -3.37 9.85 16.67
CA GLU A 60 -3.39 11.02 15.77
C GLU A 60 -4.43 10.94 14.62
N ASN A 61 -5.29 9.93 14.60
CA ASN A 61 -6.33 9.69 13.60
C ASN A 61 -7.58 10.53 13.90
N THR A 62 -7.53 11.82 13.58
CA THR A 62 -8.59 12.79 13.89
C THR A 62 -9.50 13.12 12.71
N GLY A 63 -9.14 12.67 11.51
CA GLY A 63 -9.90 12.89 10.30
C GLY A 63 -11.25 12.16 10.30
N GLU A 64 -12.21 12.71 9.56
CA GLU A 64 -13.57 12.18 9.45
C GLU A 64 -13.90 11.71 8.01
N GLY A 65 -13.04 12.02 7.04
CA GLY A 65 -13.22 11.65 5.65
C GLY A 65 -12.94 10.17 5.38
N PHE A 66 -13.50 9.65 4.29
CA PHE A 66 -13.19 8.29 3.81
C PHE A 66 -12.29 8.36 2.60
N LEU A 67 -11.09 7.78 2.71
CA LEU A 67 -10.19 7.65 1.57
C LEU A 67 -10.32 6.26 0.95
N ALA A 68 -10.62 6.20 -0.34
CA ALA A 68 -10.71 4.95 -1.07
C ALA A 68 -9.97 5.02 -2.40
N THR A 69 -9.34 3.91 -2.78
CA THR A 69 -8.75 3.75 -4.11
C THR A 69 -9.84 3.47 -5.14
N VAL A 70 -9.75 4.17 -6.28
CA VAL A 70 -10.53 3.87 -7.48
C VAL A 70 -9.60 3.14 -8.43
N TRP A 71 -9.69 1.81 -8.47
CA TRP A 71 -8.94 0.99 -9.42
C TRP A 71 -9.90 0.50 -10.49
N ASP A 72 -9.41 0.42 -11.73
CA ASP A 72 -10.11 -0.31 -12.77
C ASP A 72 -10.19 -1.81 -12.40
N SER A 73 -11.13 -2.52 -13.02
CA SER A 73 -11.40 -3.94 -12.72
C SER A 73 -10.17 -4.83 -12.94
N GLU A 74 -9.32 -4.47 -13.90
CA GLU A 74 -8.11 -5.22 -14.23
C GLU A 74 -7.07 -5.12 -13.10
N ARG A 75 -6.72 -3.91 -12.67
CA ARG A 75 -5.78 -3.70 -11.55
C ARG A 75 -6.29 -4.26 -10.24
N TYR A 76 -7.60 -4.27 -10.03
CA TYR A 76 -8.21 -4.88 -8.85
C TYR A 76 -7.90 -6.39 -8.79
N SER A 77 -8.12 -7.11 -9.89
CA SER A 77 -7.93 -8.56 -9.95
C SER A 77 -6.46 -8.98 -10.08
N ILE A 78 -5.65 -8.17 -10.77
CA ILE A 78 -4.34 -8.58 -11.27
C ILE A 78 -3.19 -7.86 -10.52
N GLY A 79 -3.49 -6.77 -9.82
CA GLY A 79 -2.49 -5.91 -9.17
C GLY A 79 -1.79 -4.97 -10.15
N THR A 80 -0.81 -4.20 -9.66
CA THR A 80 -0.16 -3.12 -10.46
C THR A 80 1.10 -3.56 -11.19
N ASN A 81 1.71 -4.68 -10.80
CA ASN A 81 3.05 -5.08 -11.28
C ASN A 81 3.04 -6.38 -12.08
N LEU A 82 1.88 -6.94 -12.41
CA LEU A 82 1.82 -8.28 -13.00
C LEU A 82 2.52 -8.35 -14.35
N HIS A 83 2.41 -7.29 -15.17
CA HIS A 83 3.07 -7.26 -16.47
C HIS A 83 4.59 -7.23 -16.31
N GLU A 84 5.13 -6.37 -15.44
CA GLU A 84 6.57 -6.33 -15.15
C GLU A 84 7.10 -7.63 -14.53
N ILE A 85 6.32 -8.27 -13.64
CA ILE A 85 6.69 -9.56 -13.05
C ILE A 85 6.66 -10.65 -14.12
N SER A 86 5.65 -10.66 -14.97
CA SER A 86 5.51 -11.60 -16.08
C SER A 86 6.69 -11.46 -17.04
N ASP A 87 7.04 -10.25 -17.45
CA ASP A 87 8.16 -9.97 -18.34
C ASP A 87 9.50 -10.37 -17.70
N ARG A 88 9.69 -10.09 -16.41
CA ARG A 88 10.90 -10.53 -15.68
C ARG A 88 10.99 -12.05 -15.61
N LEU A 89 9.88 -12.74 -15.39
CA LEU A 89 9.85 -14.21 -15.31
C LEU A 89 10.05 -14.86 -16.68
N ALA A 90 9.45 -14.31 -17.74
CA ALA A 90 9.63 -14.75 -19.11
C ALA A 90 11.09 -14.61 -19.55
N ASN A 91 11.71 -13.45 -19.26
CA ASN A 91 13.13 -13.21 -19.54
C ASN A 91 14.06 -14.11 -18.71
N LYS A 92 13.69 -14.40 -17.45
CA LYS A 92 14.49 -15.25 -16.57
C LYS A 92 14.37 -16.74 -16.89
N PHE A 93 13.25 -17.19 -17.44
CA PHE A 93 12.96 -18.60 -17.73
C PHE A 93 12.34 -18.81 -19.11
N PRO A 94 13.06 -18.50 -20.21
CA PRO A 94 12.48 -18.51 -21.56
C PRO A 94 11.90 -19.87 -21.97
N GLY A 95 12.49 -20.98 -21.54
CA GLY A 95 12.02 -22.34 -21.90
C GLY A 95 10.78 -22.84 -21.15
N ARG A 96 10.20 -22.05 -20.24
CA ARG A 96 8.95 -22.40 -19.51
C ARG A 96 7.71 -21.70 -20.05
N PHE A 97 7.90 -20.71 -20.92
CA PHE A 97 6.83 -19.85 -21.44
C PHE A 97 6.79 -19.83 -22.98
N GLN A 98 7.44 -20.80 -23.63
CA GLN A 98 7.28 -21.12 -25.05
C GLN A 98 6.27 -22.25 -25.23
#